data_AF-A0A954MS76-F1
#
_entry.id   AF-A0A954MS76-F1
#
_cell.length_a   1.000
_cell.length_b   1.000
_cell.length_c   1.000
_cell.angle_alpha   90.00
_cell.angle_beta   90.00
_cell.angle_gamma   90.00
#
_symmetry.space_group_name_H-M   'P 1'
#
loop_
_entity.id
_entity.type
_entity.pdbx_description
1 polymer ?
#
loop_
_entity_poly.entity_id
_entity_poly.type
_entity_poly.pdbx_seq_one_letter_code
_entity_poly.pdbx_strand_id
1 'polypeptide(L)'
;MSEETKDSEITAGNQQLELLEQDGNHLLYLIKGGGKSTGGVGCFALMWNLIVGTITTVLLTAFINGGMRGKDAPPLIAVGVILLFLGIGIGFAYFWVYMKYGRTLLMVQRGMLGIQNDLFGWTRMKTMSLNLGDTGALSVAYEQNDVPVYQIEFKNDQGRLTFGVGLDSTEQDRLLNEIHQFLGLEGEEIQRLETAELPKFSGNENEAREVLESHHLEIQEPQRGEWLIRINPRKTSKNFFVGLGCITIFAAFWEGFVIFWTIGAAQGSIIFALFSIPFHLVGLSMVGVILFMLLGKSEYRLSRSEFSVRWSCLGLGWTSRCPTDQIEDFRIVRRDSPVQDRKLQRRNHEAQSTALIVKKKSGGEIKLSLGSEEWTPAMVAFLNGLLSDLQRV
;
A
#
# COMPACT_ATOMS: atom_id res chain seq x y z
N MET A 1 -34.19 25.77 23.59
CA MET A 1 -34.19 26.06 22.15
C MET A 1 -32.95 26.90 21.82
N SER A 2 -31.75 26.32 21.91
CA SER A 2 -30.47 26.89 21.44
C SER A 2 -29.25 26.02 21.82
N GLU A 3 -29.31 24.70 21.64
CA GLU A 3 -28.15 23.80 21.88
C GLU A 3 -27.89 22.82 20.73
N GLU A 4 -28.72 22.83 19.69
CA GLU A 4 -28.72 21.81 18.61
C GLU A 4 -27.86 22.20 17.39
N THR A 5 -27.07 23.28 17.48
CA THR A 5 -26.34 23.85 16.31
C THR A 5 -24.82 23.80 16.43
N LYS A 6 -24.25 23.21 17.50
CA LYS A 6 -22.79 23.15 17.70
C LYS A 6 -22.12 21.82 17.29
N ASP A 7 -22.90 20.77 17.03
CA ASP A 7 -22.35 19.47 16.63
C ASP A 7 -22.15 19.32 15.10
N SER A 8 -22.55 20.31 14.30
CA SER A 8 -22.39 20.25 12.84
C SER A 8 -21.08 20.83 12.31
N GLU A 9 -20.22 21.40 13.16
CA GLU A 9 -18.96 22.05 12.72
C GLU A 9 -17.74 21.13 12.83
N ILE A 10 -17.90 19.95 13.44
CA ILE A 10 -16.87 18.92 13.48
C ILE A 10 -17.03 18.07 12.23
N THR A 11 -15.98 18.05 11.40
CA THR A 11 -15.81 17.27 10.17
C THR A 11 -16.36 17.88 8.87
N ALA A 12 -15.95 19.10 8.54
CA ALA A 12 -15.70 19.50 7.14
C ALA A 12 -14.50 18.74 6.51
N GLY A 13 -14.32 17.48 6.92
CA GLY A 13 -13.50 16.52 6.22
C GLY A 13 -14.11 16.29 4.84
N ASN A 14 -13.26 15.95 3.89
CA ASN A 14 -13.60 15.83 2.48
C ASN A 14 -14.60 14.66 2.29
N GLN A 15 -15.89 14.89 2.58
CA GLN A 15 -16.93 13.86 2.61
C GLN A 15 -17.08 13.27 1.20
N GLN A 16 -16.53 12.08 1.02
CA GLN A 16 -16.67 11.33 -0.23
C GLN A 16 -17.97 10.54 -0.24
N LEU A 17 -18.56 10.32 0.93
CA LEU A 17 -19.82 9.60 1.09
C LEU A 17 -20.98 10.59 1.31
N GLU A 18 -21.94 10.59 0.38
CA GLU A 18 -23.18 11.37 0.47
C GLU A 18 -24.37 10.41 0.53
N LEU A 19 -25.14 10.47 1.62
CA LEU A 19 -26.41 9.74 1.73
C LEU A 19 -27.45 10.47 0.88
N LEU A 20 -27.93 9.83 -0.18
CA LEU A 20 -28.94 10.40 -1.08
C LEU A 20 -30.35 10.13 -0.59
N GLU A 21 -30.60 8.91 -0.13
CA GLU A 21 -31.93 8.47 0.28
C GLU A 21 -31.82 7.37 1.35
N GLN A 22 -32.67 7.47 2.37
CA GLN A 22 -32.83 6.45 3.39
C GLN A 22 -34.32 6.26 3.65
N ASP A 23 -34.83 5.09 3.26
CA ASP A 23 -36.17 4.62 3.60
C ASP A 23 -36.03 3.33 4.43
N GLY A 24 -37.11 2.88 5.09
CA GLY A 24 -37.12 1.61 5.79
C GLY A 24 -36.84 0.39 4.89
N ASN A 25 -36.95 0.55 3.57
CA ASN A 25 -36.79 -0.50 2.57
C ASN A 25 -35.45 -0.47 1.82
N HIS A 26 -34.81 0.70 1.68
CA HIS A 26 -33.52 0.84 0.99
C HIS A 26 -32.66 2.00 1.53
N LEU A 27 -31.35 1.83 1.43
CA LEU A 27 -30.35 2.88 1.59
C LEU A 27 -29.68 3.17 0.25
N LEU A 28 -29.49 4.45 -0.06
CA LEU A 28 -28.82 4.89 -1.27
C LEU A 28 -27.68 5.85 -0.93
N TYR A 29 -26.45 5.44 -1.20
CA TYR A 29 -25.26 6.27 -1.03
C TYR A 29 -24.63 6.61 -2.37
N LEU A 30 -24.15 7.84 -2.49
CA LEU A 30 -23.24 8.27 -3.55
C LEU A 30 -21.82 8.37 -2.98
N ILE A 31 -20.95 7.49 -3.46
CA ILE A 31 -19.51 7.56 -3.24
C ILE A 31 -18.91 8.39 -4.38
N LYS A 32 -18.47 9.60 -4.06
CA LYS A 32 -17.78 10.50 -4.99
C LYS A 32 -16.39 9.95 -5.29
N GLY A 33 -15.98 10.00 -6.56
CA GLY A 33 -14.58 9.79 -6.94
C GLY A 33 -13.67 10.92 -6.44
N GLY A 34 -12.36 10.76 -6.63
CA GLY A 34 -11.38 11.80 -6.31
C GLY A 34 -10.69 11.69 -4.95
N GLY A 35 -10.31 10.47 -4.53
CA GLY A 35 -9.51 10.25 -3.32
C GLY A 35 -8.17 11.03 -3.29
N LYS A 36 -7.58 11.14 -2.08
CA LYS A 36 -6.38 11.97 -1.79
C LYS A 36 -5.17 11.70 -2.70
N SER A 37 -5.07 10.51 -3.31
CA SER A 37 -3.95 10.10 -4.17
C SER A 37 -4.15 10.33 -5.68
N THR A 38 -5.33 10.78 -6.12
CA THR A 38 -5.65 10.89 -7.56
C THR A 38 -4.86 11.99 -8.28
N GLY A 39 -4.43 13.04 -7.56
CA GLY A 39 -3.68 14.17 -8.14
C GLY A 39 -2.32 13.77 -8.72
N GLY A 40 -1.58 12.89 -8.02
CA GLY A 40 -0.27 12.43 -8.46
C GLY A 40 -0.32 11.64 -9.76
N VAL A 41 -1.28 10.70 -9.87
CA VAL A 41 -1.48 9.91 -11.09
C VAL A 41 -1.85 10.79 -12.28
N GLY A 42 -2.70 11.81 -12.07
CA GLY A 42 -3.05 12.76 -13.11
C GLY A 42 -1.89 13.60 -13.60
N CYS A 43 -1.11 14.17 -12.67
CA CYS A 43 0.09 14.93 -13.01
C CYS A 43 1.09 14.09 -13.82
N PHE A 44 1.34 12.86 -13.35
CA PHE A 44 2.20 11.91 -14.07
C PHE A 44 1.66 11.60 -15.47
N ALA A 45 0.37 11.28 -15.61
CA ALA A 45 -0.25 10.97 -16.90
C ALA A 45 -0.13 12.15 -17.87
N LEU A 46 -0.41 13.38 -17.43
CA LEU A 46 -0.29 14.57 -18.27
C LEU A 46 1.15 14.82 -18.71
N MET A 47 2.11 14.74 -17.77
CA MET A 47 3.53 14.92 -18.07
C MET A 47 4.05 13.85 -19.03
N TRP A 48 3.68 12.59 -18.81
CA TRP A 48 4.03 11.47 -19.69
C TRP A 48 3.52 11.70 -21.11
N ASN A 49 2.23 12.02 -21.28
CA ASN A 49 1.65 12.27 -22.59
C ASN A 49 2.26 13.50 -23.27
N LEU A 50 2.61 14.55 -22.52
CA LEU A 50 3.31 15.72 -23.05
C LEU A 50 4.69 15.34 -23.60
N ILE A 51 5.48 14.58 -22.84
CA ILE A 51 6.82 14.13 -23.25
C ILE A 51 6.72 13.21 -24.47
N VAL A 52 5.94 12.13 -24.37
CA VAL A 52 5.79 11.15 -25.45
C VAL A 52 5.17 11.79 -26.69
N GLY A 53 4.19 12.67 -26.52
CA GLY A 53 3.57 13.43 -27.60
C GLY A 53 4.59 14.31 -28.32
N THR A 54 5.40 15.09 -27.58
CA THR A 54 6.44 15.94 -28.17
C THR A 54 7.47 15.13 -28.95
N ILE A 55 7.94 14.01 -28.39
CA ILE A 55 8.88 13.11 -29.06
C ILE A 55 8.25 12.55 -30.34
N THR A 56 7.00 12.10 -30.26
CA THR A 56 6.23 11.58 -31.41
C THR A 56 6.12 12.63 -32.51
N THR A 57 5.77 13.87 -32.16
CA THR A 57 5.62 14.97 -33.12
C THR A 57 6.95 15.30 -33.80
N VAL A 58 8.06 15.38 -33.06
CA VAL A 58 9.39 15.64 -33.62
C VAL A 58 9.79 14.53 -34.58
N LEU A 59 9.65 13.27 -34.17
CA LEU A 59 9.96 12.12 -35.01
C LEU A 59 9.08 12.10 -36.26
N LEU A 60 7.77 12.25 -36.11
CA LEU A 60 6.83 12.29 -37.24
C LEU A 60 7.16 13.42 -38.21
N THR A 61 7.51 14.60 -37.71
CA THR A 61 7.92 15.74 -38.55
C THR A 61 9.23 15.47 -39.28
N ALA A 62 10.21 14.85 -38.61
CA ALA A 62 11.45 14.41 -39.24
C ALA A 62 11.19 13.35 -40.32
N PHE A 63 10.25 12.43 -40.10
CA PHE A 63 9.84 11.44 -41.10
C PHE A 63 9.18 12.08 -42.33
N ILE A 64 8.27 13.03 -42.12
CA ILE A 64 7.53 13.70 -43.20
C ILE A 64 8.46 14.61 -44.00
N ASN A 65 9.26 15.44 -43.33
CA ASN A 65 10.07 16.48 -43.98
C ASN A 65 11.45 15.98 -44.42
N GLY A 66 12.03 15.02 -43.71
CA GLY A 66 13.36 14.46 -44.01
C GLY A 66 13.39 13.60 -45.27
N GLY A 67 12.25 13.35 -45.90
CA GLY A 67 12.20 12.70 -47.21
C GLY A 67 12.84 11.31 -47.20
N MET A 68 12.65 10.52 -46.14
CA MET A 68 13.09 9.12 -46.07
C MET A 68 12.24 8.24 -47.00
N ARG A 69 12.37 8.52 -48.30
CA ARG A 69 11.88 7.72 -49.42
C ARG A 69 13.01 6.74 -49.78
N GLY A 70 13.09 5.62 -49.07
CA GLY A 70 14.12 4.60 -49.32
C GLY A 70 14.15 3.48 -48.28
N LYS A 71 15.21 2.67 -48.31
CA LYS A 71 15.49 1.59 -47.32
C LYS A 71 15.69 2.10 -45.89
N ASP A 72 15.72 3.42 -45.71
CA ASP A 72 15.94 4.10 -44.43
C ASP A 72 14.62 4.52 -43.74
N ALA A 73 13.47 4.04 -44.23
CA ALA A 73 12.22 4.18 -43.49
C ALA A 73 12.40 3.63 -42.06
N PRO A 74 11.80 4.26 -41.04
CA PRO A 74 11.92 3.76 -39.68
C PRO A 74 11.48 2.31 -39.65
N PRO A 75 12.23 1.43 -38.97
CA PRO A 75 11.78 0.07 -38.80
C PRO A 75 10.37 0.11 -38.20
N LEU A 76 9.43 -0.68 -38.73
CA LEU A 76 8.05 -0.79 -38.21
C LEU A 76 8.01 -0.95 -36.68
N ILE A 77 9.06 -1.56 -36.13
CA ILE A 77 9.33 -1.70 -34.70
C ILE A 77 9.34 -0.34 -33.99
N ALA A 78 10.01 0.69 -34.51
CA ALA A 78 10.06 2.02 -33.88
C ALA A 78 8.68 2.67 -33.80
N VAL A 79 7.87 2.56 -34.87
CA VAL A 79 6.49 3.04 -34.87
C VAL A 79 5.66 2.27 -33.84
N GLY A 80 5.79 0.95 -33.79
CA GLY A 80 5.11 0.10 -32.81
C GLY A 80 5.45 0.47 -31.36
N VAL A 81 6.73 0.76 -31.07
CA VAL A 81 7.18 1.21 -29.75
C VAL A 81 6.56 2.57 -29.40
N ILE A 82 6.58 3.55 -30.32
CA ILE A 82 5.98 4.86 -30.05
C ILE A 82 4.47 4.73 -29.75
N LEU A 83 3.75 3.93 -30.55
CA LEU A 83 2.32 3.67 -30.33
C LEU A 83 2.05 2.98 -28.99
N LEU A 84 2.91 2.06 -28.56
CA LEU A 84 2.81 1.43 -27.24
C LEU A 84 2.91 2.46 -26.11
N PHE A 85 3.91 3.36 -26.17
CA PHE A 85 4.11 4.39 -25.14
C PHE A 85 2.97 5.42 -25.10
N LEU A 86 2.44 5.80 -26.27
CA LEU A 86 1.23 6.63 -26.35
C LEU A 86 0.02 5.89 -25.76
N GLY A 87 -0.15 4.61 -26.08
CA GLY A 87 -1.22 3.78 -25.53
C GLY A 87 -1.18 3.69 -24.01
N ILE A 88 0.01 3.49 -23.43
CA ILE A 88 0.23 3.51 -21.97
C ILE A 88 -0.14 4.88 -21.39
N GLY A 89 0.31 5.97 -22.04
CA GLY A 89 0.00 7.33 -21.62
C GLY A 89 -1.50 7.62 -21.59
N ILE A 90 -2.20 7.27 -22.67
CA ILE A 90 -3.65 7.41 -22.79
C ILE A 90 -4.35 6.53 -21.75
N GLY A 91 -3.85 5.32 -21.51
CA GLY A 91 -4.35 4.41 -20.47
C GLY A 91 -4.29 5.03 -19.08
N PHE A 92 -3.15 5.63 -18.70
CA PHE A 92 -3.02 6.34 -17.42
C PHE A 92 -3.92 7.56 -17.34
N ALA A 93 -4.06 8.34 -18.42
CA ALA A 93 -4.94 9.49 -18.46
C ALA A 93 -6.41 9.09 -18.29
N TYR A 94 -6.83 8.03 -18.99
CA TYR A 94 -8.17 7.43 -18.85
C TYR A 94 -8.40 6.93 -17.42
N PHE A 95 -7.44 6.19 -16.86
CA PHE A 95 -7.53 5.68 -15.49
C PHE A 95 -7.61 6.82 -14.46
N TRP A 96 -6.85 7.89 -14.64
CA TRP A 96 -6.94 9.09 -13.81
C TRP A 96 -8.32 9.75 -13.89
N VAL A 97 -8.86 9.94 -15.10
CA VAL A 97 -10.20 10.49 -15.32
C VAL A 97 -11.25 9.59 -14.65
N TYR A 98 -11.14 8.27 -14.80
CA TYR A 98 -12.02 7.31 -14.15
C TYR A 98 -11.98 7.42 -12.63
N MET A 99 -10.79 7.50 -12.01
CA MET A 99 -10.67 7.65 -10.57
C MET A 99 -11.15 9.02 -10.05
N LYS A 100 -10.96 10.08 -10.84
CA LYS A 100 -11.28 11.45 -10.43
C LYS A 100 -12.77 11.77 -10.59
N TYR A 101 -13.38 11.32 -11.67
CA TYR A 101 -14.75 11.70 -12.04
C TYR A 101 -15.75 10.54 -11.98
N GLY A 102 -15.27 9.30 -11.79
CA GLY A 102 -16.14 8.15 -11.55
C GLY A 102 -16.96 8.35 -10.28
N ARG A 103 -18.22 7.96 -10.33
CA ARG A 103 -19.14 7.96 -9.20
C ARG A 103 -19.61 6.54 -8.97
N THR A 104 -19.71 6.15 -7.70
CA THR A 104 -20.23 4.83 -7.34
C THR A 104 -21.49 5.05 -6.52
N LEU A 105 -22.63 4.66 -7.08
CA LEU A 105 -23.91 4.62 -6.40
C LEU A 105 -24.06 3.24 -5.74
N LEU A 106 -24.20 3.23 -4.42
CA LEU A 106 -24.41 2.04 -3.62
C LEU A 106 -25.88 2.00 -3.18
N MET A 107 -26.58 0.95 -3.56
CA MET A 107 -27.95 0.69 -3.17
C MET A 107 -27.98 -0.55 -2.27
N VAL A 108 -28.54 -0.41 -1.07
CA VAL A 108 -28.71 -1.50 -0.13
C VAL A 108 -30.21 -1.67 0.07
N GLN A 109 -30.74 -2.84 -0.22
CA GLN A 109 -32.13 -3.21 0.03
C GLN A 109 -32.15 -4.44 0.93
N ARG A 110 -33.24 -4.64 1.69
CA ARG A 110 -33.43 -5.87 2.47
C ARG A 110 -33.43 -7.08 1.53
N GLY A 111 -32.29 -7.77 1.42
CA GLY A 111 -32.10 -8.92 0.54
C GLY A 111 -31.31 -8.66 -0.75
N MET A 112 -30.83 -7.43 -1.01
CA MET A 112 -30.03 -7.14 -2.19
C MET A 112 -29.02 -6.02 -1.95
N LEU A 113 -27.82 -6.18 -2.48
CA LEU A 113 -26.79 -5.15 -2.55
C LEU A 113 -26.47 -4.86 -4.02
N GLY A 114 -26.65 -3.60 -4.43
CA GLY A 114 -26.41 -3.12 -5.77
C GLY A 114 -25.33 -2.06 -5.79
N ILE A 115 -24.43 -2.14 -6.77
CA ILE A 115 -23.40 -1.14 -7.02
C ILE A 115 -23.49 -0.72 -8.47
N GLN A 116 -23.68 0.58 -8.69
CA GLN A 116 -23.65 1.18 -10.01
C GLN A 116 -22.48 2.14 -10.10
N ASN A 117 -21.52 1.83 -10.96
CA ASN A 117 -20.46 2.76 -11.31
C ASN A 117 -20.90 3.59 -12.51
N ASP A 118 -20.84 4.91 -12.40
CA ASP A 118 -21.14 5.85 -13.47
C ASP A 118 -19.88 6.67 -13.81
N LEU A 119 -19.57 6.74 -15.10
CA LEU A 119 -18.56 7.64 -15.65
C LEU A 119 -19.13 8.32 -16.89
N PHE A 120 -19.48 9.61 -16.78
CA PHE A 120 -20.04 10.40 -17.87
C PHE A 120 -21.27 9.77 -18.55
N GLY A 121 -22.16 9.15 -17.77
CA GLY A 121 -23.37 8.49 -18.27
C GLY A 121 -23.14 7.04 -18.71
N TRP A 122 -21.90 6.54 -18.72
CA TRP A 122 -21.63 5.12 -18.87
C TRP A 122 -21.79 4.41 -17.54
N THR A 123 -22.95 3.76 -17.40
CA THR A 123 -23.32 3.03 -16.19
C THR A 123 -22.97 1.56 -16.29
N ARG A 124 -22.32 1.00 -15.26
CA ARG A 124 -22.14 -0.44 -15.06
C ARG A 124 -22.71 -0.83 -13.72
N MET A 125 -23.67 -1.74 -13.72
CA MET A 125 -24.34 -2.23 -12.52
C MET A 125 -23.86 -3.64 -12.17
N LYS A 126 -23.67 -3.89 -10.88
CA LYS A 126 -23.46 -5.22 -10.30
C LYS A 126 -24.41 -5.37 -9.12
N THR A 127 -25.06 -6.51 -9.02
CA THR A 127 -26.01 -6.80 -7.95
C THR A 127 -25.66 -8.14 -7.30
N MET A 128 -25.96 -8.27 -6.02
CA MET A 128 -25.75 -9.46 -5.21
C MET A 128 -26.97 -9.65 -4.30
N SER A 129 -27.54 -10.85 -4.23
CA SER A 129 -28.58 -11.14 -3.24
C SER A 129 -27.95 -11.28 -1.86
N LEU A 130 -28.57 -10.70 -0.83
CA LEU A 130 -28.15 -10.85 0.56
C LEU A 130 -29.12 -11.78 1.30
N ASN A 131 -28.60 -12.74 2.06
CA ASN A 131 -29.37 -13.56 2.98
C ASN A 131 -29.17 -13.09 4.44
N LEU A 132 -30.07 -13.48 5.36
CA LEU A 132 -29.80 -13.34 6.79
C LEU A 132 -28.55 -14.16 7.15
N GLY A 133 -27.47 -13.48 7.51
CA GLY A 133 -26.17 -14.08 7.81
C GLY A 133 -25.05 -13.69 6.84
N ASP A 134 -25.38 -13.13 5.67
CA ASP A 134 -24.37 -12.52 4.80
C ASP A 134 -23.85 -11.25 5.47
N THR A 135 -22.58 -11.27 5.88
CA THR A 135 -21.95 -10.15 6.58
C THR A 135 -20.95 -9.46 5.65
N GLY A 136 -21.01 -8.12 5.66
CA GLY A 136 -19.96 -7.29 5.08
C GLY A 136 -18.77 -7.20 6.02
N ALA A 137 -17.57 -7.12 5.46
CA ALA A 137 -16.32 -7.01 6.19
C ALA A 137 -15.37 -6.04 5.49
N LEU A 138 -14.45 -5.42 6.22
CA LEU A 138 -13.32 -4.73 5.60
C LEU A 138 -12.27 -5.76 5.16
N SER A 139 -11.97 -5.82 3.87
CA SER A 139 -10.90 -6.64 3.32
C SER A 139 -9.80 -5.78 2.72
N VAL A 140 -8.57 -6.32 2.66
CA VAL A 140 -7.43 -5.61 2.06
C VAL A 140 -7.55 -5.71 0.54
N ALA A 141 -7.68 -4.56 -0.14
CA ALA A 141 -7.72 -4.50 -1.60
C ALA A 141 -6.32 -4.65 -2.20
N TYR A 142 -5.35 -3.91 -1.65
CA TYR A 142 -3.94 -3.96 -2.01
C TYR A 142 -3.10 -3.28 -0.92
N GLU A 143 -1.78 -3.43 -0.97
CA GLU A 143 -0.84 -2.68 -0.12
C GLU A 143 -0.16 -1.59 -0.94
N GLN A 144 -0.11 -0.36 -0.40
CA GLN A 144 0.60 0.75 -1.01
C GLN A 144 1.65 1.30 -0.03
N ASN A 145 2.92 1.10 -0.36
CA ASN A 145 4.05 1.45 0.51
C ASN A 145 3.94 0.77 1.89
N ASP A 146 3.64 -0.53 1.90
CA ASP A 146 3.46 -1.31 3.13
C ASP A 146 2.32 -0.75 4.01
N VAL A 147 1.28 -0.23 3.35
CA VAL A 147 0.05 0.25 3.99
C VAL A 147 -1.12 -0.47 3.35
N PRO A 148 -1.90 -1.25 4.12
CA PRO A 148 -3.08 -1.88 3.57
C PRO A 148 -4.09 -0.80 3.18
N VAL A 149 -4.53 -0.85 1.93
CA VAL A 149 -5.68 -0.09 1.43
C VAL A 149 -6.88 -1.02 1.50
N TYR A 150 -7.86 -0.65 2.32
CA TYR A 150 -9.04 -1.47 2.58
C TYR A 150 -10.15 -1.20 1.58
N GLN A 151 -11.06 -2.15 1.47
CA GLN A 151 -12.32 -2.07 0.76
C GLN A 151 -13.39 -2.78 1.60
N ILE A 152 -14.65 -2.43 1.40
CA ILE A 152 -15.77 -3.17 1.95
C ILE A 152 -16.06 -4.36 1.02
N GLU A 153 -16.06 -5.57 1.56
CA GLU A 153 -16.35 -6.82 0.85
C GLU A 153 -17.55 -7.51 1.48
N PHE A 154 -18.55 -7.82 0.65
CA PHE A 154 -19.63 -8.74 0.98
C PHE A 154 -19.39 -10.04 0.22
N LYS A 155 -19.49 -11.18 0.90
CA LYS A 155 -19.28 -12.50 0.32
C LYS A 155 -20.43 -13.44 0.66
N ASN A 156 -20.92 -14.17 -0.35
CA ASN A 156 -21.93 -15.21 -0.21
C ASN A 156 -21.62 -16.38 -1.17
N ASP A 157 -22.55 -17.32 -1.30
CA ASP A 157 -22.42 -18.48 -2.18
C ASP A 157 -22.40 -18.14 -3.68
N GLN A 158 -22.93 -16.97 -4.07
CA GLN A 158 -22.97 -16.49 -5.45
C GLN A 158 -21.70 -15.72 -5.87
N GLY A 159 -20.88 -15.29 -4.91
CA GLY A 159 -19.62 -14.62 -5.18
C GLY A 159 -19.24 -13.58 -4.14
N ARG A 160 -18.52 -12.55 -4.61
CA ARG A 160 -18.08 -11.42 -3.79
C ARG A 160 -18.41 -10.10 -4.48
N LEU A 161 -18.78 -9.11 -3.68
CA LEU A 161 -19.01 -7.73 -4.11
C LEU A 161 -18.13 -6.80 -3.28
N THR A 162 -17.29 -6.02 -3.95
CA THR A 162 -16.30 -5.14 -3.29
C THR A 162 -16.45 -3.68 -3.73
N PHE A 163 -16.25 -2.75 -2.79
CA PHE A 163 -16.30 -1.31 -3.04
C PHE A 163 -15.61 -0.49 -1.94
N GLY A 164 -15.56 0.83 -2.10
CA GLY A 164 -15.08 1.73 -1.04
C GLY A 164 -13.57 1.93 -0.96
N VAL A 165 -12.77 1.41 -1.91
CA VAL A 165 -11.29 1.56 -1.95
C VAL A 165 -10.82 3.02 -1.82
N GLY A 166 -11.61 3.99 -2.30
CA GLY A 166 -11.26 5.41 -2.23
C GLY A 166 -11.63 6.13 -0.93
N LEU A 167 -12.54 5.53 -0.15
CA LEU A 167 -13.01 6.07 1.13
C LEU A 167 -11.89 6.00 2.18
N ASP A 168 -11.86 6.95 3.09
CA ASP A 168 -11.00 6.80 4.26
C ASP A 168 -11.53 5.71 5.21
N SER A 169 -10.68 5.19 6.08
CA SER A 169 -11.07 4.06 6.94
C SER A 169 -12.23 4.38 7.87
N THR A 170 -12.32 5.63 8.36
CA THR A 170 -13.43 6.05 9.21
C THR A 170 -14.76 6.11 8.43
N GLU A 171 -14.73 6.56 7.17
CA GLU A 171 -15.88 6.52 6.26
C GLU A 171 -16.28 5.08 5.91
N GLN A 172 -15.31 4.18 5.72
CA GLN A 172 -15.55 2.76 5.46
C GLN A 172 -16.22 2.07 6.66
N ASP A 173 -15.68 2.26 7.87
CA ASP A 173 -16.24 1.71 9.10
C ASP A 173 -17.65 2.24 9.35
N ARG A 174 -17.85 3.56 9.18
CA ARG A 174 -19.18 4.19 9.30
C ARG A 174 -20.17 3.59 8.32
N LEU A 175 -19.81 3.52 7.03
CA LEU A 175 -20.69 2.96 5.99
C LEU A 175 -21.00 1.49 6.26
N LEU A 176 -20.01 0.70 6.67
CA LEU A 176 -20.20 -0.72 7.00
C LEU A 176 -21.19 -0.90 8.16
N ASN A 177 -21.01 -0.12 9.23
CA ASN A 177 -21.90 -0.14 10.39
C ASN A 177 -23.32 0.30 10.03
N GLU A 178 -23.49 1.35 9.21
CA GLU A 178 -24.80 1.79 8.72
C GLU A 178 -25.50 0.70 7.88
N ILE A 179 -24.74 -0.02 7.04
CA ILE A 179 -25.26 -1.16 6.29
C ILE A 179 -25.68 -2.30 7.23
N HIS A 180 -24.83 -2.66 8.20
CA HIS A 180 -25.15 -3.72 9.17
C HIS A 180 -26.40 -3.40 10.00
N GLN A 181 -26.50 -2.16 10.48
CA GLN A 181 -27.66 -1.67 11.21
C GLN A 181 -28.93 -1.75 10.35
N PHE A 182 -28.86 -1.34 9.09
CA PHE A 182 -29.99 -1.42 8.17
C PHE A 182 -30.41 -2.86 7.84
N LEU A 183 -29.45 -3.78 7.80
CA LEU A 183 -29.72 -5.21 7.62
C LEU A 183 -30.24 -5.89 8.91
N GLY A 184 -30.30 -5.18 10.04
CA GLY A 184 -30.77 -5.70 11.32
C GLY A 184 -29.77 -6.63 12.01
N LEU A 185 -28.48 -6.51 11.69
CA LEU A 185 -27.41 -7.22 12.39
C LEU A 185 -27.12 -6.46 13.70
N GLU A 186 -27.82 -6.79 14.78
CA GLU A 186 -27.62 -6.15 16.08
C GLU A 186 -26.36 -6.66 16.81
N GLY A 187 -25.79 -5.78 17.64
CA GLY A 187 -24.41 -5.85 18.15
C GLY A 187 -24.01 -7.11 18.92
N GLU A 188 -24.92 -7.94 19.46
CA GLU A 188 -24.52 -9.17 20.16
C GLU A 188 -23.96 -10.25 19.22
N GLU A 189 -24.48 -10.36 17.99
CA GLU A 189 -23.98 -11.34 17.02
C GLU A 189 -22.64 -10.89 16.43
N ILE A 190 -22.50 -9.57 16.21
CA ILE A 190 -21.24 -8.93 15.81
C ILE A 190 -20.18 -9.10 16.91
N GLN A 191 -20.53 -8.87 18.18
CA GLN A 191 -19.60 -8.95 19.32
C GLN A 191 -19.24 -10.39 19.72
N ARG A 192 -20.17 -11.36 19.60
CA ARG A 192 -19.85 -12.81 19.69
C ARG A 192 -18.94 -13.25 18.55
N LEU A 193 -19.09 -12.64 17.37
CA LEU A 193 -18.16 -12.87 16.30
C LEU A 193 -16.78 -12.26 16.65
N GLU A 194 -16.71 -11.06 17.24
CA GLU A 194 -15.45 -10.38 17.59
C GLU A 194 -14.64 -11.00 18.75
N THR A 195 -15.27 -11.63 19.75
CA THR A 195 -14.62 -11.96 21.05
C THR A 195 -14.00 -13.37 21.17
N ALA A 196 -13.84 -14.12 20.07
CA ALA A 196 -13.14 -15.42 20.14
C ALA A 196 -11.65 -15.20 20.48
N GLU A 197 -11.24 -15.55 21.71
CA GLU A 197 -9.99 -15.16 22.35
C GLU A 197 -8.72 -15.47 21.52
N LEU A 198 -7.83 -14.46 21.42
CA LEU A 198 -6.44 -14.65 21.02
C LEU A 198 -5.71 -15.44 22.14
N PRO A 199 -4.83 -16.39 21.80
CA PRO A 199 -4.10 -17.16 22.80
C PRO A 199 -3.26 -16.22 23.67
N LYS A 200 -3.48 -16.26 25.00
CA LYS A 200 -2.62 -15.58 25.96
C LYS A 200 -1.26 -16.29 25.97
N PHE A 201 -0.20 -15.56 25.60
CA PHE A 201 1.15 -16.08 25.59
C PHE A 201 1.62 -16.35 27.02
N SER A 202 2.17 -17.53 27.26
CA SER A 202 2.46 -18.03 28.62
C SER A 202 3.73 -17.43 29.26
N GLY A 203 4.49 -16.64 28.50
CA GLY A 203 5.77 -16.05 28.95
C GLY A 203 6.95 -17.02 28.93
N ASN A 204 6.82 -18.21 28.33
CA ASN A 204 7.91 -19.17 28.19
C ASN A 204 8.91 -18.73 27.12
N GLU A 205 10.17 -18.49 27.50
CA GLU A 205 11.27 -18.08 26.61
C GLU A 205 11.49 -19.07 25.45
N ASN A 206 11.22 -20.36 25.66
CA ASN A 206 11.33 -21.38 24.63
C ASN A 206 10.22 -21.25 23.57
N GLU A 207 9.00 -20.87 23.97
CA GLU A 207 7.87 -20.64 23.06
C GLU A 207 8.13 -19.40 22.21
N ALA A 208 8.71 -18.34 22.79
CA ALA A 208 9.16 -17.18 22.05
C ALA A 208 10.27 -17.54 21.06
N ARG A 209 11.28 -18.33 21.46
CA ARG A 209 12.35 -18.80 20.56
C ARG A 209 11.79 -19.63 19.39
N GLU A 210 10.86 -20.56 19.64
CA GLU A 210 10.25 -21.38 18.59
C GLU A 210 9.44 -20.52 17.60
N VAL A 211 8.70 -19.53 18.09
CA VAL A 211 8.01 -18.55 17.24
C VAL A 211 9.02 -17.71 16.46
N LEU A 212 10.13 -17.27 17.06
CA LEU A 212 11.14 -16.46 16.39
C LEU A 212 11.90 -17.25 15.30
N GLU A 213 12.25 -18.51 15.56
CA GLU A 213 12.90 -19.41 14.61
C GLU A 213 11.98 -19.75 13.42
N SER A 214 10.68 -19.95 13.68
CA SER A 214 9.70 -20.17 12.61
C SER A 214 9.53 -18.96 11.69
N HIS A 215 9.83 -17.75 12.18
CA HIS A 215 9.81 -16.50 11.40
C HIS A 215 11.19 -16.12 10.82
N HIS A 216 12.15 -17.05 10.75
CA HIS A 216 13.46 -16.85 10.12
C HIS A 216 14.35 -15.76 10.76
N LEU A 217 14.11 -15.45 12.03
CA LEU A 217 14.91 -14.50 12.79
C LEU A 217 16.09 -15.24 13.41
N GLU A 218 17.31 -14.85 13.04
CA GLU A 218 18.51 -15.38 13.68
C GLU A 218 18.81 -14.50 14.90
N ILE A 219 18.48 -15.03 16.08
CA ILE A 219 18.84 -14.41 17.36
C ILE A 219 20.17 -14.99 17.78
N GLN A 220 21.22 -14.16 17.80
CA GLN A 220 22.49 -14.57 18.36
C GLN A 220 22.48 -14.27 19.85
N GLU A 221 22.83 -15.28 20.65
CA GLU A 221 22.96 -15.13 22.10
C GLU A 221 23.88 -13.96 22.46
N PRO A 222 23.62 -13.29 23.59
CA PRO A 222 24.26 -12.04 23.91
C PRO A 222 25.76 -12.23 24.14
N GLN A 223 26.58 -11.89 23.15
CA GLN A 223 28.01 -11.75 23.35
C GLN A 223 28.26 -10.40 24.03
N ARG A 224 28.65 -10.43 25.32
CA ARG A 224 28.91 -9.24 26.16
C ARG A 224 27.65 -8.42 26.53
N GLY A 225 26.49 -9.06 26.62
CA GLY A 225 25.26 -8.39 27.06
C GLY A 225 24.56 -7.56 25.99
N GLU A 226 24.92 -7.74 24.71
CA GLU A 226 24.23 -7.15 23.57
C GLU A 226 23.42 -8.21 22.83
N TRP A 227 22.12 -8.00 22.67
CA TRP A 227 21.28 -8.87 21.86
C TRP A 227 21.37 -8.44 20.39
N LEU A 228 21.73 -9.38 19.51
CA LEU A 228 21.78 -9.16 18.06
C LEU A 228 20.66 -9.97 17.39
N ILE A 229 19.70 -9.25 16.81
CA ILE A 229 18.62 -9.82 16.02
C ILE A 229 18.93 -9.53 14.56
N ARG A 230 19.21 -10.58 13.78
CA ARG A 230 19.43 -10.48 12.33
C ARG A 230 18.18 -10.92 11.60
N ILE A 231 17.72 -10.05 10.70
CA ILE A 231 16.55 -10.34 9.88
C ILE A 231 17.02 -10.44 8.44
N ASN A 232 16.84 -11.64 7.87
CA ASN A 232 17.35 -11.96 6.55
C ASN A 232 16.20 -11.92 5.54
N PRO A 233 16.11 -10.89 4.68
CA PRO A 233 14.97 -10.72 3.78
C PRO A 233 14.85 -11.81 2.70
N ARG A 234 15.75 -12.80 2.64
CA ARG A 234 15.82 -13.78 1.55
C ARG A 234 14.76 -14.88 1.58
N LYS A 235 13.99 -15.05 2.65
CA LYS A 235 13.03 -16.16 2.79
C LYS A 235 11.57 -15.73 2.69
N THR A 236 11.28 -14.68 1.94
CA THR A 236 9.91 -14.18 1.83
C THR A 236 9.05 -14.93 0.81
N SER A 237 7.73 -14.77 0.95
CA SER A 237 6.66 -15.49 0.24
C SER A 237 6.79 -15.53 -1.29
N LYS A 238 6.15 -16.49 -1.96
CA LYS A 238 6.15 -16.63 -3.43
C LYS A 238 5.76 -15.33 -4.17
N ASN A 239 4.90 -14.51 -3.56
CA ASN A 239 4.44 -13.24 -4.13
C ASN A 239 5.57 -12.21 -4.23
N PHE A 240 6.54 -12.26 -3.30
CA PHE A 240 7.72 -11.40 -3.33
C PHE A 240 8.53 -11.61 -4.62
N PHE A 241 8.74 -12.85 -5.03
CA PHE A 241 9.50 -13.17 -6.26
C PHE A 241 8.79 -12.70 -7.53
N VAL A 242 7.46 -12.74 -7.58
CA VAL A 242 6.69 -12.24 -8.72
C VAL A 242 6.82 -10.71 -8.81
N GLY A 243 6.60 -10.01 -7.70
CA GLY A 243 6.77 -8.55 -7.64
C GLY A 243 8.19 -8.12 -8.01
N LEU A 244 9.20 -8.80 -7.45
CA LEU A 244 10.61 -8.56 -7.74
C LEU A 244 10.95 -8.83 -9.22
N GLY A 245 10.37 -9.89 -9.80
CA GLY A 245 10.54 -10.20 -11.22
C GLY A 245 9.98 -9.10 -12.13
N CYS A 246 8.76 -8.64 -11.84
CA CYS A 246 8.11 -7.57 -12.60
C CYS A 246 8.91 -6.25 -12.54
N ILE A 247 9.33 -5.82 -11.34
CA ILE A 247 10.12 -4.59 -11.19
C ILE A 247 11.50 -4.73 -11.85
N THR A 248 12.11 -5.92 -11.83
CA THR A 248 13.40 -6.16 -12.50
C THR A 248 13.29 -6.04 -14.01
N ILE A 249 12.26 -6.66 -14.62
CA ILE A 249 11.99 -6.55 -16.06
C ILE A 249 11.71 -5.09 -16.43
N PHE A 250 10.89 -4.40 -15.65
CA PHE A 250 10.56 -3.00 -15.89
C PHE A 250 11.79 -2.08 -15.76
N ALA A 251 12.61 -2.26 -14.73
CA ALA A 251 13.83 -1.48 -14.52
C ALA A 251 14.83 -1.70 -15.66
N ALA A 252 15.02 -2.94 -16.11
CA ALA A 252 15.89 -3.27 -17.24
C ALA A 252 15.39 -2.66 -18.55
N PHE A 253 14.08 -2.74 -18.80
CA PHE A 253 13.45 -2.09 -19.95
C PHE A 253 13.60 -0.58 -19.91
N TRP A 254 13.34 0.04 -18.75
CA TRP A 254 13.47 1.47 -18.53
C TRP A 254 14.88 1.96 -18.77
N GLU A 255 15.89 1.34 -18.15
CA GLU A 255 17.29 1.72 -18.37
C GLU A 255 17.71 1.50 -19.83
N GLY A 256 17.33 0.37 -20.44
CA GLY A 256 17.61 0.14 -21.86
C GLY A 256 17.01 1.23 -22.76
N PHE A 257 15.79 1.66 -22.47
CA PHE A 257 15.13 2.76 -23.17
C PHE A 257 15.85 4.10 -22.97
N VAL A 258 16.19 4.46 -21.72
CA VAL A 258 16.87 5.72 -21.41
C VAL A 258 18.29 5.75 -22.00
N ILE A 259 19.03 4.62 -21.99
CA ILE A 259 20.34 4.49 -22.66
C ILE A 259 20.19 4.71 -24.16
N PHE A 260 19.26 3.99 -24.81
CA PHE A 260 18.99 4.13 -26.24
C PHE A 260 18.67 5.59 -26.60
N TRP A 261 17.79 6.21 -25.81
CA TRP A 261 17.43 7.61 -25.98
C TRP A 261 18.63 8.55 -25.82
N THR A 262 19.45 8.33 -24.80
CA THR A 262 20.64 9.16 -24.53
C THR A 262 21.64 9.09 -25.68
N ILE A 263 21.87 7.90 -26.24
CA ILE A 263 22.74 7.72 -27.41
C ILE A 263 22.18 8.48 -28.62
N GLY A 264 20.87 8.33 -28.91
CA GLY A 264 20.23 9.05 -30.01
C GLY A 264 20.26 10.56 -29.82
N ALA A 265 19.97 11.04 -28.61
CA ALA A 265 20.03 12.45 -28.26
C ALA A 265 21.45 13.01 -28.41
N ALA A 266 22.48 12.26 -27.99
CA ALA A 266 23.87 12.68 -28.06
C ALA A 266 24.38 12.86 -29.51
N GLN A 267 23.82 12.11 -30.46
CA GLN A 267 24.12 12.31 -31.89
C GLN A 267 23.60 13.67 -32.41
N GLY A 268 22.49 14.16 -31.86
CA GLY A 268 21.93 15.47 -32.23
C GLY A 268 22.55 16.63 -31.42
N SER A 269 22.63 16.48 -30.10
CA SER A 269 23.16 17.50 -29.19
C SER A 269 23.48 16.91 -27.82
N ILE A 270 24.69 17.19 -27.32
CA ILE A 270 25.08 16.77 -25.97
C ILE A 270 24.22 17.42 -24.88
N ILE A 271 23.76 18.66 -25.08
CA ILE A 271 22.86 19.34 -24.14
C ILE A 271 21.53 18.59 -24.08
N PHE A 272 21.04 18.09 -25.21
CA PHE A 272 19.81 17.29 -25.25
C PHE A 272 20.00 15.92 -24.58
N ALA A 273 21.18 15.31 -24.72
CA ALA A 273 21.51 14.09 -23.98
C ALA A 273 21.53 14.30 -22.45
N LEU A 274 21.96 15.47 -21.94
CA LEU A 274 21.93 15.76 -20.50
C LEU A 274 20.52 15.75 -19.90
N PHE A 275 19.48 15.96 -20.71
CA PHE A 275 18.09 15.82 -20.24
C PHE A 275 17.72 14.38 -19.86
N SER A 276 18.52 13.37 -20.21
CA SER A 276 18.27 11.99 -19.80
C SER A 276 18.72 11.69 -18.36
N ILE A 277 19.55 12.54 -17.75
CA ILE A 277 20.10 12.32 -16.40
C ILE A 277 19.00 12.03 -15.35
N PRO A 278 17.91 12.80 -15.23
CA PRO A 278 16.86 12.52 -14.26
C PRO A 278 16.22 11.14 -14.48
N PHE A 279 16.10 10.69 -15.73
CA PHE A 279 15.49 9.41 -16.08
C PHE A 279 16.40 8.23 -15.74
N HIS A 280 17.72 8.39 -15.90
CA HIS A 280 18.71 7.45 -15.39
C HIS A 280 18.70 7.39 -13.86
N LEU A 281 18.55 8.53 -13.16
CA LEU A 281 18.44 8.51 -11.70
C LEU A 281 17.22 7.70 -11.23
N VAL A 282 16.08 7.81 -11.93
CA VAL A 282 14.89 6.99 -11.66
C VAL A 282 15.19 5.50 -11.91
N GLY A 283 15.79 5.14 -13.02
CA GLY A 283 16.11 3.73 -13.30
C GLY A 283 17.13 3.13 -12.35
N LEU A 284 18.21 3.86 -12.05
CA LEU A 284 19.20 3.49 -11.04
C LEU A 284 18.59 3.38 -9.64
N SER A 285 17.60 4.20 -9.30
CA SER A 285 16.88 4.06 -8.03
C SER A 285 16.10 2.73 -7.96
N MET A 286 15.46 2.29 -9.05
CA MET A 286 14.77 1.00 -9.11
C MET A 286 15.76 -0.16 -9.00
N VAL A 287 16.90 -0.07 -9.68
CA VAL A 287 18.00 -1.05 -9.54
C VAL A 287 18.52 -1.08 -8.10
N GLY A 288 18.67 0.07 -7.46
CA GLY A 288 19.06 0.18 -6.06
C GLY A 288 18.08 -0.53 -5.12
N VAL A 289 16.78 -0.37 -5.34
CA VAL A 289 15.74 -1.10 -4.60
C VAL A 289 15.84 -2.61 -4.83
N ILE A 290 16.01 -3.06 -6.07
CA ILE A 290 16.18 -4.50 -6.40
C ILE A 290 17.42 -5.07 -5.70
N LEU A 291 18.56 -4.37 -5.77
CA LEU A 291 19.79 -4.80 -5.12
C LEU A 291 19.62 -4.85 -3.60
N PHE A 292 18.96 -3.85 -3.01
CA PHE A 292 18.66 -3.84 -1.58
C PHE A 292 17.73 -5.00 -1.19
N MET A 293 16.72 -5.32 -2.00
CA MET A 293 15.83 -6.46 -1.76
C MET A 293 16.58 -7.81 -1.82
N LEU A 294 17.56 -7.96 -2.72
CA LEU A 294 18.31 -9.20 -2.91
C LEU A 294 19.48 -9.40 -1.92
N LEU A 295 20.15 -8.31 -1.58
CA LEU A 295 21.44 -8.30 -0.87
C LEU A 295 21.41 -7.50 0.43
N GLY A 296 20.33 -6.78 0.68
CA GLY A 296 20.14 -5.98 1.89
C GLY A 296 20.10 -6.86 3.13
N LYS A 297 20.63 -6.32 4.22
CA LYS A 297 20.62 -6.91 5.55
C LYS A 297 20.19 -5.84 6.53
N SER A 298 19.30 -6.21 7.44
CA SER A 298 18.87 -5.38 8.56
C SER A 298 19.34 -6.05 9.85
N GLU A 299 20.28 -5.40 10.55
CA GLU A 299 20.72 -5.84 11.88
C GLU A 299 20.11 -4.92 12.94
N TYR A 300 19.45 -5.53 13.93
CA TYR A 300 18.94 -4.83 15.10
C TYR A 300 19.79 -5.23 16.30
N ARG A 301 20.36 -4.24 16.97
CA ARG A 301 21.15 -4.44 18.19
C ARG A 301 20.47 -3.75 19.35
N LEU A 302 20.20 -4.50 20.39
CA LEU A 302 19.68 -3.98 21.64
C LEU A 302 20.74 -4.19 22.72
N SER A 303 21.35 -3.08 23.14
CA SER A 303 22.33 -3.02 24.22
C SER A 303 21.75 -2.23 25.41
N ARG A 304 22.45 -2.26 26.54
CA ARG A 304 22.07 -1.49 27.75
C ARG A 304 22.06 0.01 27.51
N SER A 305 23.01 0.51 26.71
CA SER A 305 23.16 1.95 26.46
C SER A 305 22.42 2.41 25.21
N GLU A 306 22.38 1.59 24.17
CA GLU A 306 21.77 1.95 22.90
C GLU A 306 21.02 0.80 22.21
N PHE A 307 19.93 1.16 21.58
CA PHE A 307 19.29 0.40 20.52
C PHE A 307 19.77 0.95 19.17
N SER A 308 20.29 0.10 18.30
CA SER A 308 20.73 0.50 16.97
C SER A 308 20.17 -0.40 15.88
N VAL A 309 19.83 0.21 14.74
CA VAL A 309 19.38 -0.47 13.55
C VAL A 309 20.33 -0.14 12.43
N ARG A 310 20.98 -1.17 11.89
CA ARG A 310 21.93 -1.05 10.79
C ARG A 310 21.35 -1.70 9.55
N TRP A 311 21.05 -0.89 8.56
CA TRP A 311 20.76 -1.34 7.20
C TRP A 311 22.07 -1.38 6.42
N SER A 312 22.35 -2.47 5.74
CA SER A 312 23.53 -2.58 4.89
C SER A 312 23.25 -3.33 3.60
N CYS A 313 23.83 -2.88 2.50
CA CYS A 313 23.79 -3.52 1.20
C CYS A 313 25.18 -3.35 0.56
N LEU A 314 25.81 -4.45 0.15
CA LEU A 314 27.13 -4.44 -0.52
C LEU A 314 28.24 -3.66 0.23
N GLY A 315 28.23 -3.70 1.57
CA GLY A 315 29.24 -3.02 2.40
C GLY A 315 28.95 -1.54 2.68
N LEU A 316 28.05 -0.91 1.93
CA LEU A 316 27.47 0.38 2.29
C LEU A 316 26.34 0.17 3.28
N GLY A 317 26.20 1.05 4.25
CA GLY A 317 25.13 0.94 5.21
C GLY A 317 24.91 2.21 6.02
N TRP A 318 23.69 2.34 6.53
CA TRP A 318 23.30 3.40 7.43
C TRP A 318 22.92 2.77 8.77
N THR A 319 23.39 3.37 9.86
CA THR A 319 23.00 2.99 11.22
C THR A 319 22.20 4.12 11.85
N SER A 320 20.99 3.82 12.31
CA SER A 320 20.22 4.67 13.20
C SER A 320 20.42 4.18 14.65
N ARG A 321 20.59 5.11 15.59
CA ARG A 321 20.84 4.79 17.01
C ARG A 321 19.88 5.56 17.90
N CYS A 322 19.45 4.95 18.99
CA CYS A 322 18.60 5.53 20.02
C CYS A 322 19.08 5.06 21.39
N PRO A 323 19.31 5.95 22.36
CA PRO A 323 19.60 5.53 23.73
C PRO A 323 18.48 4.65 24.29
N THR A 324 18.84 3.53 24.94
CA THR A 324 17.88 2.53 25.44
C THR A 324 17.01 3.09 26.56
N ASP A 325 17.55 4.02 27.35
CA ASP A 325 16.84 4.74 28.40
C ASP A 325 15.74 5.68 27.86
N GLN A 326 15.84 6.08 26.59
CA GLN A 326 14.80 6.86 25.92
C GLN A 326 13.67 6.00 25.38
N ILE A 327 13.80 4.68 25.33
CA ILE A 327 12.74 3.80 24.82
C ILE A 327 11.72 3.58 25.93
N GLU A 328 10.47 3.96 25.67
CA GLU A 328 9.34 3.73 26.57
C GLU A 328 8.81 2.31 26.40
N ASP A 329 8.49 1.95 25.16
CA ASP A 329 8.09 0.61 24.78
C ASP A 329 8.31 0.34 23.29
N PHE A 330 8.29 -0.95 22.97
CA PHE A 330 8.10 -1.45 21.63
C PHE A 330 6.61 -1.70 21.42
N ARG A 331 6.02 -1.06 20.41
CA ARG A 331 4.66 -1.35 19.98
C ARG A 331 4.68 -1.83 18.55
N ILE A 332 3.98 -2.93 18.28
CA ILE A 332 3.42 -3.09 16.95
C ILE A 332 2.35 -2.02 16.86
N VAL A 333 2.68 -0.95 16.15
CA VAL A 333 1.62 -0.14 15.58
C VAL A 333 1.30 -0.86 14.29
N ARG A 334 0.29 -1.73 14.39
CA ARG A 334 -0.60 -1.91 13.26
C ARG A 334 -0.99 -0.48 12.93
N ARG A 335 -0.70 -0.03 11.71
CA ARG A 335 -1.06 1.33 11.35
C ARG A 335 -2.58 1.33 11.45
N ASP A 336 -3.09 1.82 12.58
CA ASP A 336 -4.49 1.72 12.94
C ASP A 336 -5.24 2.63 11.96
N SER A 337 -5.68 2.04 10.85
CA SER A 337 -7.07 2.26 10.49
C SER A 337 -7.91 1.67 11.63
N PRO A 338 -8.94 2.39 12.11
CA PRO A 338 -9.67 2.01 13.32
C PRO A 338 -10.57 0.78 13.07
N VAL A 339 -9.97 -0.40 12.84
CA VAL A 339 -10.71 -1.64 12.66
C VAL A 339 -10.72 -2.41 13.97
N GLN A 340 -11.88 -2.42 14.63
CA GLN A 340 -12.14 -3.13 15.88
C GLN A 340 -12.43 -4.64 15.71
N ASP A 341 -12.28 -5.22 14.51
CA ASP A 341 -12.64 -6.64 14.30
C ASP A 341 -11.43 -7.60 14.29
N ARG A 342 -11.42 -8.53 15.26
CA ARG A 342 -10.39 -9.57 15.45
C ARG A 342 -10.58 -10.81 14.57
N LYS A 343 -11.73 -11.03 13.91
CA LYS A 343 -11.92 -12.24 13.07
C LYS A 343 -11.35 -12.14 11.66
N LEU A 344 -11.17 -10.94 11.13
CA LEU A 344 -10.43 -10.72 9.87
C LEU A 344 -8.92 -10.88 10.00
N GLN A 345 -8.35 -10.76 11.21
CA GLN A 345 -6.93 -11.05 11.44
C GLN A 345 -6.57 -12.51 11.14
N ARG A 346 -7.50 -13.46 11.28
CA ARG A 346 -7.21 -14.89 11.06
C ARG A 346 -7.18 -15.31 9.59
N ARG A 347 -7.72 -14.49 8.66
CA ARG A 347 -7.65 -14.72 7.21
C ARG A 347 -6.77 -13.71 6.45
N ASN A 348 -6.45 -12.56 7.05
CA ASN A 348 -5.53 -11.54 6.51
C ASN A 348 -4.09 -11.65 7.06
N HIS A 349 -3.72 -12.80 7.64
CA HIS A 349 -2.39 -13.06 8.24
C HIS A 349 -1.22 -13.10 7.24
N GLU A 350 -1.43 -12.75 5.97
CA GLU A 350 -0.40 -12.79 4.93
C GLU A 350 0.06 -11.42 4.42
N ALA A 351 -0.53 -10.30 4.88
CA ALA A 351 -0.20 -8.97 4.37
C ALA A 351 -0.74 -7.83 5.27
N GLN A 352 -0.44 -7.84 6.56
CA GLN A 352 -0.50 -6.63 7.37
C GLN A 352 0.92 -6.20 7.70
N SER A 353 1.41 -5.20 6.97
CA SER A 353 2.70 -4.60 7.27
C SER A 353 2.66 -3.96 8.66
N THR A 354 3.14 -4.70 9.64
CA THR A 354 3.28 -4.27 11.02
C THR A 354 4.56 -3.46 11.09
N ALA A 355 4.46 -2.21 11.55
CA ALA A 355 5.64 -1.43 11.86
C ALA A 355 5.91 -1.58 13.36
N LEU A 356 7.14 -1.91 13.71
CA LEU A 356 7.59 -1.77 15.09
C LEU A 356 7.87 -0.30 15.32
N ILE A 357 7.05 0.34 16.15
CA ILE A 357 7.30 1.70 16.60
C ILE A 357 8.02 1.62 17.93
N VAL A 358 9.20 2.24 17.95
CA VAL A 358 9.94 2.52 19.17
C VAL A 358 9.49 3.88 19.64
N LYS A 359 8.67 3.91 20.69
CA LYS A 359 8.21 5.16 21.28
C LYS A 359 9.30 5.72 22.18
N LYS A 360 9.70 6.96 21.94
CA LYS A 360 10.69 7.64 22.79
C LYS A 360 9.99 8.41 23.90
N LYS A 361 10.60 8.44 25.09
CA LYS A 361 10.21 9.29 26.23
C LYS A 361 10.15 10.77 25.88
N SER A 362 10.94 11.22 24.90
CA SER A 362 10.94 12.60 24.40
C SER A 362 9.76 12.94 23.45
N GLY A 363 8.85 12.00 23.20
CA GLY A 363 7.71 12.19 22.31
C GLY A 363 8.00 11.94 20.82
N GLY A 364 9.19 11.46 20.48
CA GLY A 364 9.53 11.02 19.12
C GLY A 364 9.22 9.55 18.88
N GLU A 365 8.96 9.17 17.62
CA GLU A 365 8.77 7.79 17.21
C GLU A 365 9.86 7.37 16.22
N ILE A 366 10.46 6.20 16.42
CA ILE A 366 11.25 5.54 15.37
C ILE A 366 10.39 4.44 14.77
N LYS A 367 10.02 4.62 13.51
CA LYS A 367 9.31 3.60 12.73
C LYS A 367 10.32 2.63 12.14
N LEU A 368 10.27 1.40 12.60
CA LEU A 368 11.05 0.29 12.06
C LEU A 368 10.12 -0.55 11.19
N SER A 369 10.16 -0.28 9.89
CA SER A 369 9.62 -1.23 8.93
C SER A 369 10.62 -2.35 8.81
N LEU A 370 10.23 -3.55 9.23
CA LEU A 370 10.77 -4.73 8.59
C LEU A 370 10.22 -4.75 7.16
N GLY A 371 10.84 -5.51 6.26
CA GLY A 371 10.23 -5.72 4.94
C GLY A 371 8.89 -6.44 5.09
N SER A 372 8.52 -7.24 4.10
CA SER A 372 7.29 -8.06 4.09
C SER A 372 7.17 -9.13 5.20
N GLU A 373 8.00 -9.08 6.25
CA GLU A 373 7.87 -9.93 7.44
C GLU A 373 7.12 -9.18 8.56
N GLU A 374 6.02 -9.76 9.01
CA GLU A 374 5.18 -9.19 10.05
C GLU A 374 5.87 -9.30 11.42
N TRP A 375 6.04 -8.18 12.12
CA TRP A 375 6.28 -8.19 13.57
C TRP A 375 5.09 -8.85 14.27
N THR A 376 5.32 -10.00 14.91
CA THR A 376 4.27 -10.68 15.66
C THR A 376 4.15 -10.12 17.09
N PRO A 377 2.95 -10.16 17.70
CA PRO A 377 2.79 -9.78 19.11
C PRO A 377 3.77 -10.49 20.05
N ALA A 378 4.15 -11.73 19.73
CA ALA A 378 5.16 -12.50 20.45
C ALA A 378 6.56 -11.85 20.35
N MET A 379 6.98 -11.39 19.17
CA MET A 379 8.23 -10.66 18.97
C MET A 379 8.28 -9.37 19.81
N VAL A 380 7.19 -8.62 19.84
CA VAL A 380 7.11 -7.39 20.63
C VAL A 380 7.11 -7.65 22.13
N ALA A 381 6.36 -8.66 22.58
CA ALA A 381 6.40 -9.08 23.98
C ALA A 381 7.82 -9.47 24.40
N PHE A 382 8.53 -10.22 23.55
CA PHE A 382 9.92 -10.59 23.77
C PHE A 382 10.84 -9.36 23.85
N LEU A 383 10.76 -8.43 22.89
CA LEU A 383 11.54 -7.18 22.90
C LEU A 383 11.27 -6.32 24.14
N ASN A 384 10.01 -6.21 24.56
CA ASN A 384 9.64 -5.48 25.78
C ASN A 384 10.16 -6.18 27.05
N GLY A 385 10.17 -7.52 27.07
CA GLY A 385 10.81 -8.29 28.14
C GLY A 385 12.30 -7.98 28.24
N LEU A 386 13.02 -8.06 27.11
CA LEU A 386 14.44 -7.70 27.04
C LEU A 386 14.70 -6.25 27.47
N LEU A 387 13.86 -5.31 27.03
CA LEU A 387 13.97 -3.90 27.40
C LEU A 387 13.83 -3.71 28.92
N SER A 388 12.82 -4.33 29.53
CA SER A 388 12.61 -4.26 30.98
C SER A 388 13.81 -4.81 31.75
N ASP A 389 14.38 -5.94 31.31
CA ASP A 389 15.53 -6.55 31.98
C ASP A 389 16.79 -5.68 31.87
N LEU A 390 16.99 -5.02 30.73
CA LEU A 390 18.09 -4.07 30.53
C LEU A 390 17.93 -2.78 31.37
N GLN A 391 16.70 -2.38 31.71
CA GLN A 391 16.41 -1.18 32.50
C GLN A 391 16.41 -1.40 34.02
N ARG A 392 16.35 -2.66 34.50
CA ARG A 392 16.31 -3.00 35.94
C ARG A 392 17.68 -3.04 36.62
N VAL A 393 18.77 -3.11 35.84
CA VAL A 393 20.16 -3.20 36.31
C VAL A 393 20.80 -1.83 36.24
#